data_AF-R0CDJ6-F1
#
_entry.id   AF-R0CDJ6-F1
#
_cell.length_a   1.000
_cell.length_b   1.000
_cell.length_c   1.000
_cell.angle_alpha   90.00
_cell.angle_beta   90.00
_cell.angle_gamma   90.00
#
_symmetry.space_group_name_H-M   'P 1'
#
loop_
_entity.id
_entity.type
_entity.pdbx_description
1 polymer ?
#
loop_
_entity_poly.entity_id
_entity_poly.type
_entity_poly.pdbx_seq_one_letter_code
_entity_poly.pdbx_strand_id
1 'polypeptide(L)'
;MELPLVPDVGWAVIDYLKYGRPKVDSSRIFVRHTAPFLPFAEGDHLDQLIRAYMVKAHIPMRGKHRGMHSLRHTMASVLLEKDTPLPVISDIIGHLDTNSTAVYLKVDMERLAECPLDFEEVIHLG
;
A
#
# COMPACT_ATOMS: atom_id res chain seq x y z
N MET A 1 7.09 -11.47 -10.89
CA MET A 1 7.98 -10.40 -10.43
C MET A 1 8.35 -10.67 -8.99
N GLU A 2 9.61 -10.47 -8.62
CA GLU A 2 10.09 -10.58 -7.25
C GLU A 2 10.60 -9.21 -6.81
N LEU A 3 10.16 -8.73 -5.65
CA LEU A 3 10.64 -7.48 -5.08
C LEU A 3 11.68 -7.79 -4.00
N PRO A 4 12.82 -7.10 -3.99
CA PRO A 4 13.82 -7.31 -2.96
C PRO A 4 13.23 -6.92 -1.60
N LEU A 5 13.34 -7.84 -0.64
CA LEU A 5 12.95 -7.54 0.73
C LEU A 5 13.97 -6.56 1.32
N VAL A 6 13.51 -5.35 1.67
CA VAL A 6 14.38 -4.37 2.30
C VAL A 6 14.87 -4.88 3.66
N PRO A 7 16.13 -4.58 4.06
CA PRO A 7 16.73 -5.13 5.28
C PRO A 7 15.87 -4.97 6.53
N ASP A 8 15.28 -3.79 6.73
CA ASP A 8 14.46 -3.49 7.91
C ASP A 8 13.21 -4.37 8.00
N VAL A 9 12.57 -4.65 6.86
CA VAL A 9 11.41 -5.57 6.80
C VAL A 9 11.88 -7.00 7.06
N GLY A 10 13.04 -7.40 6.50
CA GLY A 10 13.65 -8.70 6.78
C GLY A 10 13.89 -8.93 8.27
N TRP A 11 14.49 -7.93 8.95
CA TRP A 11 14.70 -7.99 10.40
C TRP A 11 13.40 -8.06 11.18
N ALA A 12 12.39 -7.25 10.83
CA ALA A 12 11.08 -7.29 11.48
C ALA A 12 10.39 -8.66 11.34
N VAL A 13 10.50 -9.31 10.17
CA VAL A 13 9.95 -10.65 9.96
C VAL A 13 10.73 -11.70 10.76
N ILE A 14 12.05 -11.60 10.83
CA ILE A 14 12.88 -12.52 11.65
C ILE A 14 12.53 -12.39 13.13
N ASP A 15 12.41 -11.17 13.65
CA ASP A 15 12.04 -10.89 15.03
C ASP A 15 10.65 -11.46 15.35
N TYR A 16 9.69 -11.23 14.45
CA TYR A 16 8.37 -11.82 14.52
C TYR A 16 8.42 -13.36 14.58
N LEU A 17 9.14 -14.01 13.67
CA LEU A 17 9.22 -15.47 13.61
C LEU A 17 9.90 -16.08 14.84
N LYS A 18 10.90 -15.40 15.41
CA LYS A 18 11.65 -15.89 16.57
C LYS A 18 10.94 -15.68 17.90
N TYR A 19 10.32 -14.51 18.08
CA TYR A 19 9.87 -14.05 19.39
C TYR A 19 8.38 -13.69 19.43
N GLY A 20 7.81 -13.23 18.32
CA GLY A 20 6.42 -12.77 18.27
C GLY A 20 5.41 -13.86 17.93
N ARG A 21 5.74 -14.79 17.03
CA ARG A 21 4.81 -15.71 16.41
C ARG A 21 4.36 -16.80 17.40
N PRO A 22 3.04 -16.96 17.64
CA PRO A 22 2.52 -18.10 18.38
C PRO A 22 2.95 -19.45 17.78
N LYS A 23 3.19 -20.44 18.65
CA LYS A 23 3.54 -21.80 18.21
C LYS A 23 2.29 -22.50 17.68
N VAL A 24 2.13 -22.49 16.37
CA VAL A 24 0.99 -23.08 15.66
C VAL A 24 1.50 -23.88 14.47
N ASP A 25 0.85 -25.02 14.22
CA ASP A 25 1.12 -25.87 13.07
C ASP A 25 0.45 -25.28 11.82
N SER A 26 1.14 -24.36 11.17
CA SER A 26 0.69 -23.72 9.94
C SER A 26 1.88 -23.23 9.13
N SER A 27 1.80 -23.40 7.82
CA SER A 27 2.76 -22.87 6.84
C SER A 27 2.64 -21.37 6.59
N ARG A 28 1.59 -20.70 7.10
CA ARG A 28 1.44 -19.25 6.94
C ARG A 28 2.41 -18.50 7.86
N ILE A 29 3.08 -17.48 7.32
CA ILE A 29 4.01 -16.63 8.08
C ILE A 29 3.25 -15.93 9.19
N PHE A 30 2.27 -15.09 8.83
CA PHE A 30 1.46 -14.31 9.78
C PHE A 30 0.23 -15.08 10.25
N VAL A 31 0.02 -15.08 11.57
CA VAL A 31 -1.12 -15.73 12.23
C VAL A 31 -1.74 -14.80 13.28
N ARG A 32 -2.95 -15.13 13.74
CA ARG A 32 -3.65 -14.38 14.79
C ARG A 32 -2.94 -14.54 16.14
N HIS A 33 -2.94 -13.47 16.92
CA HIS A 33 -2.40 -13.42 18.29
C HIS A 33 -3.50 -13.50 19.36
N THR A 34 -4.73 -13.80 18.93
CA THR A 34 -5.87 -14.07 19.79
C THR A 34 -6.32 -15.50 19.56
N ALA A 35 -6.75 -16.17 20.62
CA ALA A 35 -7.29 -17.52 20.50
C ALA A 35 -8.58 -17.49 19.66
N PRO A 36 -8.81 -18.47 18.77
CA PRO A 36 -7.88 -19.54 18.39
C PRO A 36 -6.73 -19.02 17.50
N PHE A 37 -5.48 -19.42 17.81
CA PHE A 37 -4.28 -19.01 17.09
C PHE A 37 -4.22 -19.70 15.72
N LEU A 38 -4.92 -19.11 14.75
CA LEU A 38 -5.05 -19.63 13.39
C LEU A 38 -4.53 -18.58 12.39
N PRO A 39 -4.30 -18.96 11.13
CA PRO A 39 -4.07 -17.98 10.08
C PRO A 39 -5.22 -16.99 9.97
N PHE A 40 -4.94 -15.80 9.45
CA PHE A 40 -5.98 -14.84 9.10
C PHE A 40 -6.92 -15.41 8.02
N ALA A 41 -8.21 -15.10 8.11
CA ALA A 41 -9.17 -15.47 7.08
C ALA A 41 -8.89 -14.71 5.78
N GLU A 42 -9.27 -15.26 4.63
CA GLU A 42 -8.95 -14.65 3.32
C GLU A 42 -9.59 -13.27 3.11
N GLY A 43 -10.70 -12.97 3.77
CA GLY A 43 -11.35 -11.65 3.80
C GLY A 43 -10.95 -10.76 4.98
N ASP A 44 -9.91 -11.13 5.75
CA ASP A 44 -9.49 -10.34 6.91
C ASP A 44 -8.60 -9.18 6.46
N HIS A 45 -9.20 -8.00 6.31
CA HIS A 45 -8.52 -6.80 5.83
C HIS A 45 -7.59 -6.14 6.87
N LEU A 46 -7.57 -6.63 8.12
CA LEU A 46 -6.78 -6.12 9.25
C LEU A 46 -6.88 -4.59 9.48
N ASP A 47 -7.93 -3.94 8.96
CA ASP A 47 -8.08 -2.48 9.04
C ASP A 47 -8.10 -1.99 10.47
N GLN A 48 -8.76 -2.72 11.38
CA GLN A 48 -8.81 -2.37 12.79
C GLN A 48 -7.45 -2.47 13.47
N LEU A 49 -6.62 -3.43 13.06
CA LEU A 49 -5.25 -3.57 13.57
C LEU A 49 -4.41 -2.35 13.17
N ILE A 50 -4.47 -1.97 11.89
CA ILE A 50 -3.77 -0.77 11.40
C ILE A 50 -4.26 0.48 12.14
N ARG A 51 -5.58 0.67 12.27
CA ARG A 51 -6.16 1.80 13.01
C ARG A 51 -5.67 1.86 14.44
N ALA A 52 -5.61 0.73 15.14
CA ALA A 52 -5.12 0.67 16.51
C ALA A 52 -3.64 1.12 16.60
N TYR A 53 -2.79 0.68 15.67
CA TYR A 53 -1.39 1.11 15.63
C TYR A 53 -1.23 2.58 15.21
N MET A 54 -2.08 3.09 14.32
CA MET A 54 -2.09 4.52 13.98
C MET A 54 -2.41 5.39 15.20
N VAL A 55 -3.36 4.98 16.03
CA VAL A 55 -3.68 5.66 17.30
C VAL A 55 -2.49 5.60 18.26
N LYS A 56 -1.87 4.44 18.43
CA LYS A 56 -0.66 4.27 19.27
C LYS A 56 0.51 5.14 18.78
N ALA A 57 0.63 5.32 17.48
CA ALA A 57 1.64 6.16 16.84
C ALA A 57 1.26 7.65 16.79
N HIS A 58 0.13 8.05 17.38
CA HIS A 58 -0.37 9.43 17.40
C HIS A 58 -0.59 10.02 15.99
N ILE A 59 -0.92 9.19 15.01
CA ILE A 59 -1.19 9.63 13.64
C ILE A 59 -2.64 10.16 13.55
N PRO A 60 -2.86 11.40 13.07
CA PRO A 60 -4.19 11.97 12.95
C PRO A 60 -5.12 11.18 12.02
N MET A 61 -6.31 10.83 12.53
CA MET A 61 -7.28 9.97 11.83
C MET A 61 -8.38 10.71 11.06
N ARG A 62 -8.37 12.05 11.04
CA ARG A 62 -9.41 12.86 10.39
C ARG A 62 -9.16 13.01 8.88
N GLY A 63 -10.21 12.86 8.06
CA GLY A 63 -10.26 13.36 6.67
C GLY A 63 -9.83 12.42 5.52
N LYS A 64 -9.33 11.20 5.77
CA LYS A 64 -8.98 10.23 4.69
C LYS A 64 -9.30 8.79 5.09
N HIS A 65 -9.51 7.90 4.10
CA HIS A 65 -9.67 6.47 4.33
C HIS A 65 -8.41 5.90 5.01
N ARG A 66 -8.58 5.29 6.20
CA ARG A 66 -7.49 4.70 7.00
C ARG A 66 -7.75 3.20 7.20
N GLY A 67 -6.79 2.39 6.78
CA GLY A 67 -6.88 0.93 6.75
C GLY A 67 -5.68 0.33 6.02
N MET A 68 -5.67 -0.97 5.78
CA MET A 68 -4.57 -1.66 5.10
C MET A 68 -4.23 -1.04 3.74
N HIS A 69 -5.24 -0.63 2.97
CA HIS A 69 -5.02 0.04 1.68
C HIS A 69 -4.35 1.41 1.78
N SER A 70 -4.42 2.09 2.92
CA SER A 70 -3.75 3.39 3.07
C SER A 70 -2.23 3.29 3.03
N LEU A 71 -1.65 2.18 3.51
CA LEU A 71 -0.19 1.95 3.43
C LEU A 71 0.26 1.84 1.97
N ARG A 72 -0.48 1.06 1.17
CA ARG A 72 -0.23 0.89 -0.27
C ARG A 72 -0.37 2.21 -1.01
N HIS A 73 -1.43 2.97 -0.72
CA HIS A 73 -1.63 4.28 -1.33
C HIS A 73 -0.52 5.26 -0.96
N THR A 74 -0.10 5.30 0.31
CA THR A 74 1.02 6.17 0.73
C THR A 74 2.31 5.79 0.01
N MET A 75 2.62 4.50 -0.13
CA MET A 75 3.79 4.05 -0.90
C MET A 75 3.72 4.49 -2.36
N ALA A 76 2.56 4.37 -3.00
CA ALA A 76 2.35 4.83 -4.37
C ALA A 76 2.60 6.34 -4.53
N SER A 77 1.99 7.14 -3.65
CA SER A 77 2.14 8.60 -3.66
C SER A 77 3.58 9.02 -3.46
N VAL A 78 4.29 8.42 -2.50
CA VAL A 78 5.71 8.73 -2.23
C VAL A 78 6.60 8.35 -3.41
N LEU A 79 6.33 7.25 -4.11
CA LEU A 79 7.10 6.86 -5.29
C LEU A 79 6.83 7.81 -6.47
N LEU A 80 5.57 8.24 -6.63
CA LEU A 80 5.18 9.19 -7.67
C LEU A 80 5.82 10.56 -7.45
N GLU A 81 5.78 11.08 -6.22
CA GLU A 81 6.47 12.31 -5.79
C GLU A 81 8.00 12.26 -5.99
N LYS A 82 8.57 11.06 -6.12
CA LYS A 82 10.00 10.83 -6.39
C LYS A 82 10.29 10.55 -7.88
N ASP A 83 9.37 10.92 -8.76
CA ASP A 83 9.50 10.72 -10.22
C ASP A 83 9.70 9.25 -10.62
N THR A 84 9.23 8.29 -9.80
CA THR A 84 9.30 6.87 -10.18
C THR A 84 8.30 6.60 -11.30
N PRO A 85 8.71 5.97 -12.42
CA PRO A 85 7.79 5.70 -13.53
C PRO A 85 6.59 4.85 -13.10
N LEU A 86 5.39 5.21 -13.56
CA LEU A 86 4.15 4.47 -13.24
C LEU A 86 4.23 2.95 -13.47
N PRO A 87 4.88 2.43 -14.53
CA PRO A 87 5.04 0.99 -14.69
C PRO A 87 5.80 0.36 -13.51
N VAL A 88 6.86 1.00 -13.03
CA VAL A 88 7.66 0.55 -11.87
C VAL A 88 6.85 0.63 -10.57
N ILE A 89 6.02 1.67 -10.42
CA ILE A 89 5.12 1.79 -9.26
C ILE A 89 4.07 0.66 -9.26
N SER A 90 3.46 0.38 -10.42
CA SER A 90 2.45 -0.69 -10.58
C SER A 90 3.03 -2.05 -10.22
N ASP A 91 4.24 -2.30 -10.70
CA ASP A 91 5.07 -3.46 -10.42
C ASP A 91 5.35 -3.64 -8.91
N ILE A 92 5.77 -2.57 -8.22
CA ILE A 92 6.05 -2.59 -6.77
C ILE A 92 4.78 -2.84 -5.94
N ILE A 93 3.65 -2.28 -6.36
CA ILE A 93 2.39 -2.37 -5.60
C ILE A 93 1.69 -3.73 -5.80
N GLY A 94 2.04 -4.45 -6.87
CA GLY A 94 1.41 -5.68 -7.30
C GLY A 94 0.08 -5.38 -7.99
N HIS A 95 0.00 -5.69 -9.29
CA HIS A 95 -1.09 -5.36 -10.20
C HIS A 95 -2.51 -5.47 -9.58
N LEU A 96 -2.99 -4.36 -9.04
CA LEU A 96 -4.41 -4.06 -8.96
C LEU A 96 -4.66 -3.18 -10.18
N ASP A 97 -5.45 -3.69 -11.13
CA ASP A 97 -6.06 -3.02 -12.28
C ASP A 97 -5.48 -1.63 -12.62
N THR A 98 -4.91 -1.44 -13.81
CA THR A 98 -4.36 -0.14 -14.28
C THR A 98 -5.34 1.03 -14.07
N ASN A 99 -6.65 0.75 -14.04
CA ASN A 99 -7.71 1.69 -13.68
C ASN A 99 -7.59 2.27 -12.25
N SER A 100 -7.08 1.50 -11.27
CA SER A 100 -6.81 1.93 -9.90
C SER A 100 -5.53 2.77 -9.77
N THR A 101 -4.65 2.74 -10.78
CA THR A 101 -3.42 3.53 -10.82
C THR A 101 -3.71 5.01 -11.15
N ALA A 102 -4.81 5.27 -11.89
CA ALA A 102 -5.29 6.61 -12.18
C ALA A 102 -5.69 7.42 -10.92
N VAL A 103 -5.98 6.74 -9.80
CA VAL A 103 -6.21 7.40 -8.50
C VAL A 103 -4.94 8.10 -8.01
N TYR A 104 -3.75 7.59 -8.35
CA TYR A 104 -2.48 8.19 -7.94
C TYR A 104 -2.12 9.43 -8.76
N LEU A 105 -2.55 9.50 -10.03
CA LEU A 105 -2.36 10.69 -10.87
C LEU A 105 -3.03 11.95 -10.30
N LYS A 106 -4.13 11.79 -9.56
CA LYS A 106 -4.80 12.91 -8.88
C LYS A 106 -3.99 13.51 -7.72
N VAL A 107 -2.97 12.80 -7.24
CA VAL A 107 -2.13 13.25 -6.13
C VAL A 107 -1.08 14.24 -6.64
N ASP A 108 -0.65 14.09 -7.89
CA ASP A 108 0.36 14.95 -8.50
C ASP A 108 -0.29 16.06 -9.35
N MET A 109 -1.02 16.94 -8.65
CA MET A 109 -1.66 18.11 -9.27
C MET A 109 -0.65 19.08 -9.89
N GLU A 110 0.60 19.10 -9.37
CA GLU A 110 1.67 19.94 -9.91
C GLU A 110 2.09 19.47 -11.29
N ARG A 111 2.33 18.16 -11.49
CA ARG A 111 2.61 17.62 -12.83
C ARG A 111 1.41 17.59 -13.75
N LEU A 112 0.20 17.44 -13.21
CA LEU A 112 -1.01 17.57 -14.03
C LEU A 112 -1.13 19.00 -14.61
N ALA A 113 -0.62 20.01 -13.90
CA ALA A 113 -0.55 21.39 -14.39
C ALA A 113 0.57 21.60 -15.44
N GLU A 114 1.63 20.79 -15.41
CA GLU A 114 2.70 20.77 -16.43
C GLU A 114 2.29 20.06 -17.73
N CYS A 115 1.18 19.31 -17.70
CA CYS A 115 0.59 18.67 -18.87
C CYS A 115 -0.67 19.44 -19.30
N PRO A 116 -0.54 20.67 -19.86
CA PRO A 116 -1.68 21.29 -20.50
C PRO A 116 -2.11 20.38 -21.65
N LEU A 117 -3.40 20.06 -21.71
CA LEU A 117 -3.99 19.55 -22.95
C LEU A 117 -3.64 20.58 -24.02
N ASP A 118 -2.85 20.18 -25.01
CA ASP A 118 -2.67 21.01 -26.18
C ASP A 118 -4.04 21.17 -26.84
N PHE A 119 -4.52 22.41 -26.91
CA PHE A 119 -5.87 22.70 -27.39
C PHE A 119 -6.02 22.47 -28.90
N GLU A 120 -4.96 22.06 -29.60
CA GLU A 120 -5.00 21.78 -31.04
C GLU A 120 -5.69 20.44 -31.40
N GLU A 121 -5.71 19.42 -30.52
CA GLU A 121 -6.36 18.13 -30.86
C GLU A 121 -7.89 18.13 -30.70
N VAL A 122 -8.48 19.12 -30.03
CA VAL A 122 -9.94 19.19 -29.82
C VAL A 122 -10.66 19.90 -30.99
N ILE A 123 -9.93 20.53 -31.91
CA ILE A 123 -10.50 21.28 -33.05
C ILE A 123 -10.78 20.37 -34.26
N HIS A 124 -10.35 19.10 -34.26
CA HIS A 124 -10.54 18.18 -35.41
C HIS A 124 -11.64 17.11 -35.23
N LEU A 125 -12.43 17.17 -34.17
CA LEU A 125 -13.70 16.41 -34.06
C LEU A 125 -14.89 17.38 -33.99
N GLY A 126 -15.04 18.16 -35.07
CA GLY A 126 -16.27 18.87 -35.42
C GLY A 126 -17.04 18.11 -36.48
#